data_AF-A0A382IKY3-F1
#
_entry.id   AF-A0A382IKY3-F1
#
_cell.length_a   1.000
_cell.length_b   1.000
_cell.length_c   1.000
_cell.angle_alpha   90.00
_cell.angle_beta   90.00
_cell.angle_gamma   90.00
#
_symmetry.space_group_name_H-M   'P 1'
#
loop_
_entity.id
_entity.type
_entity.pdbx_description
1 polymer ?
#
loop_
_entity_poly.entity_id
_entity_poly.type
_entity_poly.pdbx_seq_one_letter_code
_entity_poly.pdbx_strand_id
1 'polypeptide(L)' 'MAFIELPTADLTASTFKSKANKWVETPGLVDLQVNGFAGVDFNSPGLTSDSLQLSLEAMLATGVTACLPTIITGSETH' A
#
# COMPACT_ATOMS: atom_id res chain seq x y z
N MET A 1 -0.58 12.15 3.72
CA MET A 1 0.36 11.16 3.14
C MET A 1 1.05 11.82 1.96
N ALA A 2 2.38 11.95 2.00
CA ALA A 2 3.13 12.65 0.97
C ALA A 2 3.32 11.72 -0.24
N PHE A 3 2.35 11.70 -1.14
CA PHE A 3 2.60 11.19 -2.49
C PHE A 3 3.58 12.15 -3.14
N ILE A 4 4.78 11.66 -3.47
CA ILE A 4 5.70 12.40 -4.34
C ILE A 4 5.13 12.25 -5.75
N GLU A 5 4.25 13.16 -6.14
CA GLU A 5 3.88 13.29 -7.55
C GLU A 5 5.12 13.74 -8.32
N LEU A 6 5.59 12.87 -9.21
CA LEU A 6 6.60 13.24 -10.18
C LEU A 6 5.89 13.93 -11.35
N PRO A 7 6.20 15.21 -11.63
CA PRO A 7 5.67 15.90 -12.81
C PRO A 7 5.97 15.09 -14.07
N THR A 8 5.05 15.06 -15.03
CA THR A 8 5.21 14.28 -16.26
C THR A 8 6.48 14.64 -17.04
N ALA A 9 6.95 15.88 -16.91
CA ALA A 9 8.23 16.36 -17.47
C ALA A 9 9.48 15.69 -16.87
N ASP A 10 9.37 15.15 -15.64
CA ASP A 10 10.45 14.49 -14.91
C ASP A 10 10.48 12.97 -15.09
N LEU A 11 9.54 12.41 -15.86
CA LEU A 11 9.44 10.97 -16.15
C LEU A 11 10.41 10.48 -17.24
N THR A 12 11.32 11.34 -17.72
CA THR A 12 12.43 10.84 -18.54
C THR A 12 13.35 9.97 -17.67
N ALA A 13 13.86 8.87 -18.22
CA ALA A 13 14.71 7.94 -17.48
C ALA A 13 15.96 8.63 -16.86
N SER A 14 16.45 9.70 -17.48
CA SER A 14 17.57 10.50 -16.99
C SER A 14 17.20 11.38 -15.78
N THR A 15 16.04 12.04 -15.82
CA THR A 15 15.61 12.93 -14.73
C THR A 15 15.19 12.14 -13.49
N PHE A 16 14.49 11.03 -13.69
CA PHE A 16 14.15 10.10 -12.60
C PHE A 16 15.41 9.61 -11.87
N LYS A 17 16.41 9.09 -12.60
CA LYS A 17 17.68 8.62 -12.01
C LYS A 17 18.41 9.73 -11.25
N SER A 18 18.45 10.95 -11.80
CA SER A 18 19.09 12.10 -11.14
C SER A 18 18.43 12.44 -9.80
N LYS A 19 17.09 12.41 -9.72
CA LYS A 19 16.36 12.64 -8.46
C LYS A 19 16.50 11.46 -7.49
N ALA A 20 16.43 10.24 -8.01
CA ALA A 20 16.56 9.02 -7.22
C ALA A 20 17.92 8.92 -6.49
N ASN A 21 18.99 9.53 -7.01
CA ASN A 21 20.29 9.60 -6.32
C ASN A 21 20.23 10.30 -4.95
N LYS A 22 19.17 11.06 -4.64
CA LYS A 22 18.96 11.69 -3.33
C LYS A 22 18.01 10.88 -2.44
N TRP A 23 17.41 9.82 -2.95
CA TRP A 23 16.48 9.00 -2.19
C TRP A 23 17.25 8.00 -1.34
N VAL A 24 16.66 7.67 -0.20
CA VAL A 24 17.15 6.58 0.63
C VAL A 24 16.50 5.30 0.12
N GLU A 25 17.32 4.36 -0.34
CA GLU A 25 16.85 3.02 -0.64
C GLU A 25 16.71 2.22 0.66
N THR A 26 15.54 1.64 0.88
CA THR A 26 15.26 0.75 2.00
C THR A 26 14.69 -0.56 1.49
N PRO A 27 14.74 -1.65 2.28
CA PRO A 27 13.83 -2.76 2.06
C PRO A 27 12.38 -2.27 2.04
N GLY A 28 11.51 -3.01 1.35
CA GLY A 28 10.09 -2.76 1.39
C GLY A 28 9.56 -2.90 2.82
N LEU A 29 8.58 -2.06 3.17
CA LEU A 29 7.96 -2.09 4.50
C LEU A 29 7.16 -3.39 4.66
N VAL A 30 7.12 -3.87 5.90
CA VAL A 30 6.29 -5.01 6.32
C VAL A 30 5.28 -4.50 7.34
N ASP A 31 4.00 -4.58 6.98
CA ASP A 31 2.92 -4.21 7.89
C ASP A 31 2.43 -5.44 8.67
N LEU A 32 2.78 -5.49 9.95
CA LEU A 32 2.45 -6.65 10.80
C LEU A 32 1.00 -6.64 11.28
N GLN A 33 0.27 -5.52 11.13
CA GLN A 33 -1.11 -5.41 11.60
C GLN A 33 -1.87 -4.41 10.73
N VAL A 34 -2.76 -4.93 9.90
CA VAL A 34 -3.65 -4.15 9.05
C VAL A 34 -5.04 -4.79 9.03
N ASN A 35 -6.06 -4.06 9.45
CA ASN A 35 -7.46 -4.55 9.41
C ASN A 35 -8.12 -4.32 8.05
N GLY A 36 -7.65 -3.31 7.32
CA GLY A 36 -8.15 -2.92 6.01
C GLY A 36 -7.36 -1.74 5.46
N PHE A 37 -7.38 -1.55 4.14
CA PHE A 37 -6.67 -0.47 3.48
C PHE A 37 -7.42 0.01 2.23
N ALA A 38 -7.22 1.26 1.81
CA ALA A 38 -7.85 1.86 0.63
C ALA A 38 -9.39 1.70 0.54
N GLY A 39 -10.07 1.72 1.70
CA GLY A 39 -11.53 1.56 1.77
C GLY A 39 -12.03 0.11 1.77
N VAL A 40 -11.11 -0.87 1.75
CA VAL A 40 -11.42 -2.30 1.84
C VAL A 40 -11.15 -2.77 3.25
N ASP A 41 -12.17 -3.32 3.91
CA ASP A 41 -12.04 -3.98 5.21
C ASP A 41 -11.84 -5.49 5.00
N PHE A 42 -10.76 -6.04 5.57
CA PHE A 42 -10.41 -7.46 5.45
C PHE A 42 -11.28 -8.35 6.34
N ASN A 43 -12.03 -7.77 7.28
CA ASN A 43 -12.98 -8.49 8.12
C ASN A 43 -14.42 -8.44 7.57
N SER A 44 -14.64 -7.72 6.46
CA SER A 44 -15.96 -7.63 5.85
C SER A 44 -16.47 -9.00 5.38
N PRO A 45 -17.71 -9.39 5.72
CA PRO A 45 -18.31 -10.64 5.20
C PRO A 45 -18.40 -10.70 3.67
N GLY A 46 -18.33 -9.55 2.99
CA GLY A 46 -18.38 -9.42 1.54
C GLY A 46 -17.01 -9.26 0.86
N LEU A 47 -15.90 -9.51 1.56
CA LEU A 47 -14.56 -9.39 0.98
C LEU A 47 -14.40 -10.32 -0.23
N THR A 48 -13.96 -9.74 -1.35
CA THR A 48 -13.66 -10.47 -2.59
C THR A 48 -12.16 -10.48 -2.87
N SER A 49 -11.70 -11.41 -3.70
CA SER A 49 -10.31 -11.43 -4.20
C SER A 49 -9.93 -10.13 -4.88
N ASP A 50 -10.84 -9.56 -5.68
CA ASP A 50 -10.57 -8.38 -6.49
C ASP A 50 -10.44 -7.14 -5.60
N SER A 51 -11.32 -6.99 -4.60
CA SER A 51 -11.19 -5.91 -3.60
C SER A 51 -9.93 -6.07 -2.75
N LEU A 52 -9.57 -7.31 -2.39
CA LEU A 52 -8.33 -7.56 -1.66
C LEU A 52 -7.11 -7.18 -2.50
N GLN A 53 -7.08 -7.56 -3.78
CA GLN A 53 -5.99 -7.21 -4.69
C GLN A 53 -5.87 -5.69 -4.86
N LEU A 54 -6.98 -4.97 -5.08
CA LEU A 54 -6.98 -3.51 -5.13
C LEU A 54 -6.36 -2.90 -3.87
N SER A 55 -6.71 -3.42 -2.70
CA SER A 55 -6.15 -2.99 -1.43
C SER A 55 -4.64 -3.22 -1.34
N LEU A 56 -4.16 -4.40 -1.77
CA LEU A 56 -2.74 -4.75 -1.75
C LEU A 56 -1.92 -3.91 -2.74
N GLU A 57 -2.45 -3.64 -3.93
CA GLU A 57 -1.82 -2.75 -4.92
C GLU A 57 -1.72 -1.31 -4.38
N ALA A 58 -2.76 -0.84 -3.70
CA ALA A 58 -2.74 0.45 -3.03
C ALA A 58 -1.70 0.48 -1.89
N MET A 59 -1.55 -0.60 -1.12
CA MET A 59 -0.50 -0.73 -0.10
C MET A 59 0.91 -0.70 -0.72
N LEU A 60 1.11 -1.35 -1.87
CA LEU A 60 2.38 -1.35 -2.58
C LEU A 60 2.80 0.06 -3.00
N ALA A 61 1.85 0.89 -3.45
CA ALA A 61 2.10 2.29 -3.78
C ALA A 61 2.59 3.14 -2.58
N THR A 62 2.46 2.62 -1.35
CA THR A 62 2.93 3.26 -0.12
C THR A 62 4.31 2.80 0.34
N GLY A 63 4.88 1.80 -0.34
CA GLY A 63 6.13 1.14 0.06
C GLY A 63 5.95 -0.11 0.93
N VAL A 64 4.71 -0.51 1.25
CA VAL A 64 4.42 -1.79 1.94
C VAL A 64 4.44 -2.92 0.92
N THR A 65 5.39 -3.84 1.07
CA THR A 65 5.61 -4.95 0.13
C THR A 65 5.15 -6.30 0.67
N ALA A 66 4.92 -6.39 1.98
CA ALA A 66 4.33 -7.54 2.64
C ALA A 66 3.46 -7.09 3.80
N CYS A 67 2.39 -7.82 4.09
CA CYS A 67 1.52 -7.52 5.21
C CYS A 67 0.91 -8.78 5.83
N LEU A 68 0.46 -8.64 7.07
CA LEU A 68 -0.38 -9.62 7.77
C LEU A 68 -1.78 -9.04 7.97
N PRO A 69 -2.76 -9.41 7.11
CA PRO A 69 -4.16 -9.06 7.32
C PRO A 69 -4.62 -9.55 8.69
N THR A 70 -5.13 -8.63 9.49
CA THR A 70 -5.59 -8.91 10.84
C THR A 70 -7.04 -9.36 10.79
N ILE A 71 -7.25 -10.63 11.10
CA ILE A 71 -8.59 -11.21 11.26
C ILE A 71 -9.00 -11.08 12.73
N ILE A 72 -10.03 -10.27 12.97
CA ILE A 72 -10.62 -10.07 14.29
C ILE A 72 -11.69 -11.13 14.47
N THR A 73 -11.45 -12.06 15.40
CA THR A 73 -12.43 -13.10 15.74
C THR A 73 -13.44 -12.56 16.74
N GLY A 74 -14.69 -12.37 16.33
CA GLY A 74 -15.80 -11.90 17.17
C GLY A 74 -16.92 -11.32 16.31
N SER A 75 -18.17 -11.36 16.79
CA SER A 75 -19.27 -10.68 16.10
C SER A 75 -19.23 -9.17 16.38
N GLU A 76 -19.53 -8.36 15.38
CA GLU A 76 -19.69 -6.89 15.52
C GLU A 76 -20.99 -6.48 16.26
N THR A 77 -21.60 -7.40 17.00
CA THR A 77 -22.78 -7.11 17.81
C THR A 77 -22.36 -6.32 19.05
N HIS A 78 -22.63 -5.01 19.03
CA HIS A 78 -22.64 -4.16 20.22
C HIS A 78 -23.95 -4.35 21.01
#